data_AF-A0A1Z5IHX3-F1
#
_entry.id   AF-A0A1Z5IHX3-F1
#
_cell.length_a   1.000
_cell.length_b   1.000
_cell.length_c   1.000
_cell.angle_alpha   90.00
_cell.angle_beta   90.00
_cell.angle_gamma   90.00
#
_symmetry.space_group_name_H-M   'P 1'
#
loop_
_entity.id
_entity.type
_entity.pdbx_description
1 polymer ?
#
loop_
_entity_poly.entity_id
_entity_poly.type
_entity_poly.pdbx_seq_one_letter_code
_entity_poly.pdbx_strand_id
1 'polypeptide(L)'
;MSDQLWCADIIRSNHQAQTYRLSGDLQYALTIDEAGQRHLLHGLIVVPLAPYIFSKPRGTKEDVLPPYGVGYVKRVYRIDQPAAGQLTPTRSQFIDYKYWPNETQKSVSIYLQHDYSWLNKKQIDADIAYWQSQDSHHPVPVNRLWVLVSKYRIHRHLKRIAAYRKRH
;
A
#
# COMPACT_ATOMS: atom_id res chain seq x y z
N MET A 1 -4.23 -12.19 24.06
CA MET A 1 -4.39 -11.35 22.84
C MET A 1 -4.23 -12.28 21.66
N SER A 2 -4.98 -12.12 20.57
CA SER A 2 -4.82 -12.99 19.39
C SER A 2 -3.37 -12.96 18.95
N ASP A 3 -2.69 -14.12 18.97
CA ASP A 3 -1.31 -14.29 18.49
C ASP A 3 -1.20 -14.15 16.96
N GLN A 4 -2.28 -13.77 16.29
CA GLN A 4 -2.37 -13.60 14.85
C GLN A 4 -2.72 -12.17 14.46
N LEU A 5 -2.08 -11.69 13.40
CA LEU A 5 -2.31 -10.38 12.81
C LEU A 5 -2.91 -10.51 11.41
N TRP A 6 -3.77 -9.55 11.07
CA TRP A 6 -4.37 -9.44 9.74
C TRP A 6 -3.36 -9.03 8.69
N CYS A 7 -3.33 -9.76 7.59
CA CYS A 7 -2.46 -9.54 6.44
C CYS A 7 -3.29 -9.58 5.15
N ALA A 8 -2.71 -9.02 4.09
CA ALA A 8 -3.33 -9.01 2.78
C ALA A 8 -2.33 -9.33 1.68
N ASP A 9 -2.77 -10.11 0.70
CA ASP A 9 -2.05 -10.27 -0.56
C ASP A 9 -2.52 -9.19 -1.52
N ILE A 10 -1.58 -8.35 -1.94
CA ILE A 10 -1.87 -7.15 -2.70
C ILE A 10 -1.14 -7.25 -4.04
N ILE A 11 -1.90 -7.08 -5.12
CA ILE A 11 -1.35 -6.96 -6.47
C ILE A 11 -1.09 -5.48 -6.72
N ARG A 12 0.10 -5.16 -7.21
CA ARG A 12 0.49 -3.80 -7.60
C ARG A 12 0.24 -3.56 -9.09
N SER A 13 0.20 -2.30 -9.52
CA SER A 13 -0.04 -1.92 -10.92
C SER A 13 0.98 -2.49 -11.92
N ASN A 14 2.14 -2.93 -11.43
CA ASN A 14 3.16 -3.63 -12.20
C ASN A 14 3.01 -5.17 -12.18
N HIS A 15 1.84 -5.68 -11.80
CA HIS A 15 1.48 -7.10 -11.66
C HIS A 15 2.27 -7.88 -10.59
N GLN A 16 3.08 -7.22 -9.77
CA GLN A 16 3.75 -7.88 -8.66
C GLN A 16 2.76 -8.12 -7.52
N ALA A 17 2.60 -9.38 -7.13
CA ALA A 17 1.90 -9.74 -5.91
C ALA A 17 2.88 -9.68 -4.73
N GLN A 18 2.47 -9.04 -3.65
CA GLN A 18 3.24 -8.97 -2.41
C GLN A 18 2.32 -9.04 -1.21
N THR A 19 2.76 -9.75 -0.18
CA THR A 19 2.05 -9.83 1.09
C THR A 19 2.44 -8.67 1.98
N TYR A 20 1.43 -8.04 2.58
CA TYR A 20 1.59 -6.95 3.54
C TYR A 20 0.85 -7.27 4.83
N ARG A 21 1.37 -6.76 5.94
CA ARG A 21 0.61 -6.68 7.20
C ARG A 21 -0.31 -5.47 7.14
N LEU A 22 -1.55 -5.58 7.59
CA LEU A 22 -2.42 -4.39 7.66
C LEU A 22 -1.95 -3.41 8.73
N SER A 23 -2.19 -2.11 8.52
CA SER A 23 -1.83 -1.05 9.47
C SER A 23 -2.50 -1.25 10.83
N GLY A 24 -1.95 -0.65 11.90
CA GLY A 24 -2.49 -0.78 13.26
C GLY A 24 -3.98 -0.43 13.37
N ASP A 25 -4.42 0.63 12.68
CA ASP A 25 -5.83 1.04 12.64
C ASP A 25 -6.72 -0.06 12.02
N LEU A 26 -6.27 -0.69 10.93
CA LEU A 26 -6.98 -1.78 10.28
C LEU A 26 -6.94 -3.07 11.10
N GLN A 27 -5.83 -3.35 11.80
CA GLN A 27 -5.78 -4.45 12.77
C GLN A 27 -6.87 -4.28 13.83
N TYR A 28 -6.96 -3.09 14.41
CA TYR A 28 -7.93 -2.77 15.45
C TYR A 28 -9.36 -2.86 14.92
N ALA A 29 -9.65 -2.23 13.78
CA ALA A 29 -10.97 -2.26 13.16
C ALA A 29 -11.45 -3.70 12.87
N LEU A 30 -10.59 -4.53 12.27
CA LEU A 30 -10.93 -5.93 11.96
C LEU A 30 -10.89 -6.89 13.16
N THR A 31 -10.34 -6.44 14.29
CA THR A 31 -10.45 -7.19 15.54
C THR A 31 -11.80 -6.94 16.22
N ILE A 32 -12.36 -5.73 16.04
CA ILE A 32 -13.71 -5.40 16.51
C ILE A 32 -14.77 -6.01 15.58
N ASP A 33 -14.58 -5.86 14.27
CA ASP A 33 -15.50 -6.35 13.25
C ASP A 33 -14.74 -7.15 12.18
N GLU A 34 -14.67 -8.48 12.38
CA GLU A 34 -14.03 -9.38 11.41
C GLU A 34 -14.76 -9.40 10.06
N ALA A 35 -16.08 -9.16 10.04
CA ALA A 35 -16.85 -9.12 8.79
C ALA A 35 -16.46 -7.92 7.92
N GLY A 36 -15.91 -6.87 8.55
CA GLY A 36 -15.35 -5.70 7.89
C GLY A 36 -14.24 -6.01 6.88
N GLN A 37 -13.61 -7.18 6.93
CA GLN A 37 -12.61 -7.61 5.93
C GLN A 37 -13.19 -7.64 4.50
N ARG A 38 -14.50 -7.81 4.37
CA ARG A 38 -15.20 -7.80 3.07
C ARG A 38 -15.05 -6.47 2.34
N HIS A 39 -14.93 -5.36 3.07
CA HIS A 39 -14.70 -4.02 2.49
C HIS A 39 -13.28 -3.84 1.96
N LEU A 40 -12.33 -4.63 2.47
CA LEU A 40 -10.96 -4.62 1.97
C LEU A 40 -10.82 -5.50 0.74
N LEU A 41 -11.56 -6.61 0.65
CA LEU A 41 -11.48 -7.52 -0.48
C LEU A 41 -11.85 -6.79 -1.79
N HIS A 42 -10.99 -6.91 -2.80
CA HIS A 42 -11.12 -6.22 -4.09
C HIS A 42 -11.06 -4.68 -4.01
N GLY A 43 -10.82 -4.14 -2.82
CA GLY A 43 -10.57 -2.73 -2.61
C GLY A 43 -9.18 -2.31 -3.10
N LEU A 44 -9.00 -1.00 -3.20
CA LEU A 44 -7.71 -0.37 -3.43
C LEU A 44 -7.15 0.15 -2.11
N ILE A 45 -5.90 -0.17 -1.82
CA ILE A 45 -5.23 0.24 -0.59
C ILE A 45 -3.87 0.87 -0.89
N VAL A 46 -3.53 1.92 -0.15
CA VAL A 46 -2.23 2.56 -0.27
C VAL A 46 -1.16 1.68 0.40
N VAL A 47 -0.14 1.32 -0.37
CA VAL A 47 0.95 0.46 0.08
C VAL A 47 2.31 1.13 -0.10
N PRO A 48 3.26 0.87 0.82
CA PRO A 48 4.64 1.24 0.61
C PRO A 48 5.25 0.36 -0.49
N LEU A 49 5.97 1.01 -1.41
CA LEU A 49 6.64 0.35 -2.53
C LEU A 49 8.04 -0.13 -2.17
N ALA A 50 8.53 0.25 -0.99
CA ALA A 50 9.80 -0.16 -0.40
C ALA A 50 9.65 -0.22 1.14
N PRO A 51 10.52 -0.95 1.86
CA PRO A 51 10.45 -1.02 3.33
C PRO A 51 10.61 0.35 4.00
N TYR A 52 10.06 0.52 5.20
CA TYR A 52 10.29 1.72 6.01
C TYR A 52 11.74 1.77 6.53
N ILE A 53 12.30 2.97 6.59
CA ILE A 53 13.47 3.25 7.43
C ILE A 53 12.90 3.67 8.77
N PHE A 54 12.78 2.75 9.71
CA PHE A 54 12.55 3.10 11.10
C PHE A 54 13.90 3.51 11.67
N SER A 55 14.15 4.82 11.76
CA SER A 55 15.41 5.27 12.37
C SER A 55 15.45 4.95 13.88
N LYS A 56 14.28 4.67 14.50
CA LYS A 56 14.11 4.23 15.89
C LYS A 56 12.86 3.33 16.03
N PRO A 57 12.79 2.43 17.03
CA PRO A 57 11.67 1.50 17.26
C PRO A 57 10.31 2.14 17.60
N ARG A 58 10.26 3.47 17.78
CA ARG A 58 9.04 4.26 17.84
C ARG A 58 9.18 5.37 16.80
N GLY A 59 8.50 5.22 15.67
CA GLY A 59 8.63 6.10 14.52
C GLY A 59 8.48 7.56 14.91
N THR A 60 9.50 8.36 14.62
CA THR A 60 9.48 9.82 14.76
C THR A 60 9.60 10.44 13.38
N LYS A 61 9.07 11.66 13.22
CA LYS A 61 8.90 12.49 12.00
C LYS A 61 9.99 12.44 10.90
N GLU A 62 11.19 11.96 11.22
CA GLU A 62 12.33 11.83 10.31
C GLU A 62 12.44 10.47 9.63
N ASP A 63 11.51 9.55 9.89
CA ASP A 63 11.36 8.33 9.11
C ASP A 63 11.24 8.71 7.64
N VAL A 64 12.28 8.41 6.86
CA VAL A 64 12.29 8.63 5.42
C VAL A 64 11.20 7.73 4.86
N LEU A 65 10.03 8.32 4.64
CA LEU A 65 8.86 7.58 4.18
C LEU A 65 9.20 6.93 2.82
N PRO A 66 8.84 5.66 2.63
CA PRO A 66 9.06 5.02 1.35
C PRO A 66 8.20 5.70 0.26
N PRO A 67 8.55 5.48 -1.02
CA PRO A 67 7.60 5.73 -2.09
C PRO A 67 6.31 4.94 -1.84
N TYR A 68 5.16 5.56 -2.09
CA TYR A 68 3.85 4.91 -1.98
C TYR A 68 3.20 4.75 -3.36
N GLY A 69 2.28 3.80 -3.43
CA GLY A 69 1.43 3.54 -4.58
C GLY A 69 0.15 2.83 -4.11
N VAL A 70 -0.68 2.45 -5.07
CA VAL A 70 -1.95 1.77 -4.79
C VAL A 70 -1.93 0.35 -5.33
N GLY A 71 -2.34 -0.58 -4.47
CA GLY A 71 -2.51 -1.97 -4.85
C GLY A 71 -3.94 -2.44 -4.68
N TYR A 72 -4.29 -3.46 -5.46
CA TYR A 72 -5.54 -4.18 -5.40
C TYR A 72 -5.45 -5.32 -4.38
N VAL A 73 -6.38 -5.37 -3.44
CA VAL A 73 -6.42 -6.41 -2.41
C VAL A 73 -7.02 -7.69 -2.99
N LYS A 74 -6.19 -8.73 -3.14
CA LYS A 74 -6.61 -10.03 -3.65
C LYS A 74 -7.19 -10.91 -2.55
N ARG A 75 -6.60 -10.88 -1.36
CA ARG A 75 -6.96 -11.74 -0.24
C ARG A 75 -6.66 -11.04 1.07
N VAL A 76 -7.48 -11.29 2.10
CA VAL A 76 -7.28 -10.86 3.48
C VAL A 76 -7.34 -12.10 4.37
N TYR A 77 -6.40 -12.24 5.30
CA TYR A 77 -6.25 -13.43 6.15
C TYR A 77 -5.45 -13.12 7.42
N ARG A 78 -5.42 -14.05 8.37
CA ARG A 78 -4.62 -13.96 9.59
C ARG A 78 -3.39 -14.85 9.50
N ILE A 79 -2.27 -14.39 10.04
CA ILE A 79 -1.04 -15.18 10.23
C ILE A 79 -0.44 -14.88 11.59
N ASP A 80 0.41 -15.78 12.08
CA ASP A 80 1.03 -15.65 13.40
C ASP A 80 1.93 -14.41 13.49
N GLN A 81 1.91 -13.78 14.66
CA GLN A 81 2.54 -12.48 14.93
C GLN A 81 4.05 -12.44 14.61
N PRO A 82 4.87 -13.47 14.89
CA PRO A 82 6.28 -13.44 14.54
C PRO A 82 6.52 -13.33 13.03
N ALA A 83 5.73 -14.05 12.22
CA ALA A 83 5.79 -13.99 10.77
C ALA A 83 5.23 -12.66 10.25
N ALA A 84 4.09 -12.23 10.78
CA ALA A 84 3.46 -10.95 10.42
C ALA A 84 4.35 -9.75 10.72
N GLY A 85 5.09 -9.78 11.84
CA GLY A 85 5.97 -8.70 12.28
C GLY A 85 7.11 -8.40 11.31
N GLN A 86 7.51 -9.36 10.49
CA GLN A 86 8.53 -9.18 9.45
C GLN A 86 7.98 -8.53 8.18
N LEU A 87 6.65 -8.54 8.00
CA LEU A 87 6.02 -7.94 6.83
C LEU A 87 5.93 -6.42 6.95
N THR A 88 6.07 -5.75 5.81
CA THR A 88 5.91 -4.30 5.76
C THR A 88 4.43 -3.95 5.99
N PRO A 89 4.12 -3.01 6.89
CA PRO A 89 2.74 -2.60 7.13
C PRO A 89 2.19 -1.75 5.98
N THR A 90 0.92 -1.93 5.62
CA THR A 90 0.18 -1.03 4.72
C THR A 90 -0.04 0.34 5.37
N ARG A 91 -0.59 1.27 4.60
CA ARG A 91 -1.23 2.46 5.15
C ARG A 91 -2.70 2.15 5.48
N SER A 92 -3.33 2.98 6.30
CA SER A 92 -4.76 2.85 6.65
C SER A 92 -5.70 3.39 5.56
N GLN A 93 -5.19 4.11 4.56
CA GLN A 93 -5.98 4.65 3.46
C GLN A 93 -6.39 3.52 2.48
N PHE A 94 -7.67 3.16 2.46
CA PHE A 94 -8.24 2.17 1.55
C PHE A 94 -9.65 2.55 1.09
N ILE A 95 -10.02 2.17 -0.13
CA ILE A 95 -11.35 2.36 -0.71
C ILE A 95 -11.92 1.01 -1.17
N ASP A 96 -13.17 0.76 -0.80
CA ASP A 96 -13.90 -0.47 -1.12
C ASP A 96 -14.22 -0.56 -2.62
N TYR A 97 -14.26 -1.78 -3.15
CA TYR A 97 -14.69 -2.12 -4.51
C TYR A 97 -16.04 -1.55 -4.90
N LYS A 98 -16.97 -1.34 -3.97
CA LYS A 98 -18.25 -0.69 -4.28
C LYS A 98 -18.09 0.72 -4.88
N TYR A 99 -17.03 1.44 -4.50
CA TYR A 99 -16.86 2.85 -4.83
C TYR A 99 -15.84 3.08 -5.94
N TRP A 100 -14.63 2.53 -5.81
CA TRP A 100 -13.52 2.94 -6.70
C TRP A 100 -13.72 2.69 -8.21
N PRO A 101 -14.46 1.66 -8.66
CA PRO A 101 -14.68 1.46 -10.10
C PRO A 101 -15.64 2.48 -10.73
N ASN A 102 -16.64 2.91 -9.96
CA ASN A 102 -17.72 3.79 -10.45
C ASN A 102 -17.43 5.28 -10.20
N GLU A 103 -16.53 5.58 -9.28
CA GLU A 103 -16.14 6.94 -8.94
C GLU A 103 -15.13 7.52 -9.93
N THR A 104 -15.10 8.84 -10.06
CA THR A 104 -14.08 9.50 -10.88
C THR A 104 -12.68 9.26 -10.29
N GLN A 105 -11.66 9.15 -11.14
CA GLN A 105 -10.26 9.03 -10.70
C GLN A 105 -9.88 10.10 -9.67
N LYS A 106 -10.37 11.35 -9.87
CA LYS A 106 -10.14 12.48 -8.96
C LYS A 106 -10.77 12.26 -7.58
N SER A 107 -11.99 11.72 -7.51
CA SER A 107 -12.68 11.39 -6.26
C SER A 107 -11.91 10.34 -5.46
N VAL A 108 -11.55 9.23 -6.11
CA VAL A 108 -10.74 8.16 -5.52
C VAL A 108 -9.36 8.67 -5.07
N SER A 109 -8.74 9.51 -5.89
CA SER A 109 -7.46 10.15 -5.61
C SER A 109 -7.52 11.03 -4.36
N ILE A 110 -8.49 11.94 -4.26
CA ILE A 110 -8.67 12.81 -3.09
C ILE A 110 -8.80 11.97 -1.81
N TYR A 111 -9.59 10.91 -1.86
CA TYR A 111 -9.82 10.02 -0.74
C TYR A 111 -8.55 9.25 -0.32
N LEU A 112 -7.76 8.75 -1.27
CA LEU A 112 -6.56 7.96 -0.97
C LEU A 112 -5.31 8.80 -0.69
N GLN A 113 -5.27 10.08 -1.09
CA GLN A 113 -4.03 10.86 -1.15
C GLN A 113 -3.73 11.80 0.01
N HIS A 114 -4.47 11.71 1.13
CA HIS A 114 -4.25 12.60 2.27
C HIS A 114 -2.78 12.67 2.69
N ASP A 115 -2.26 13.90 2.81
CA ASP A 115 -0.91 14.22 3.32
C ASP A 115 0.31 13.65 2.58
N TYR A 116 0.15 13.23 1.32
CA TYR A 116 1.30 12.78 0.53
C TYR A 116 2.02 13.89 -0.23
N SER A 117 3.33 13.71 -0.43
CA SER A 117 4.13 14.54 -1.34
C SER A 117 3.66 14.41 -2.78
N TRP A 118 3.91 15.44 -3.59
CA TRP A 118 3.46 15.51 -4.99
C TRP A 118 3.84 14.28 -5.82
N LEU A 119 5.05 13.75 -5.67
CA LEU A 119 5.48 12.53 -6.39
C LEU A 119 4.71 11.27 -5.97
N ASN A 120 4.32 11.16 -4.70
CA ASN A 120 3.48 10.06 -4.24
C ASN A 120 2.06 10.20 -4.76
N LYS A 121 1.51 11.42 -4.73
CA LYS A 121 0.20 11.72 -5.33
C LYS A 121 0.13 11.30 -6.78
N LYS A 122 1.12 11.69 -7.59
CA LYS A 122 1.15 11.31 -9.00
C LYS A 122 1.32 9.82 -9.26
N GLN A 123 2.09 9.12 -8.43
CA GLN A 123 2.18 7.65 -8.51
C GLN A 123 0.83 7.00 -8.17
N ILE A 124 0.18 7.46 -7.10
CA ILE A 124 -1.15 6.99 -6.70
C ILE A 124 -2.18 7.25 -7.80
N ASP A 125 -2.19 8.45 -8.40
CA ASP A 125 -3.06 8.79 -9.53
C ASP A 125 -2.89 7.80 -10.68
N ALA A 126 -1.64 7.49 -11.05
CA ALA A 126 -1.33 6.56 -12.13
C ALA A 126 -1.77 5.11 -11.81
N ASP A 127 -1.60 4.69 -10.56
CA ASP A 127 -2.04 3.37 -10.11
C ASP A 127 -3.57 3.26 -10.09
N ILE A 128 -4.29 4.29 -9.62
CA ILE A 128 -5.76 4.34 -9.66
C ILE A 128 -6.27 4.26 -11.09
N ALA A 129 -5.73 5.08 -12.00
CA ALA A 129 -6.11 5.05 -13.41
C ALA A 129 -5.90 3.68 -14.04
N TYR A 130 -4.78 3.03 -13.72
CA TYR A 130 -4.53 1.66 -14.14
C TYR A 130 -5.62 0.71 -13.62
N TRP A 131 -5.91 0.69 -12.32
CA TRP A 131 -6.91 -0.22 -11.74
C TRP A 131 -8.32 0.01 -12.29
N GLN A 132 -8.73 1.28 -12.42
CA GLN A 132 -10.00 1.64 -13.06
C GLN A 132 -10.09 1.15 -14.50
N SER A 133 -8.98 1.24 -15.25
CA SER A 133 -8.97 0.70 -16.61
C SER A 133 -9.06 -0.82 -16.65
N GLN A 134 -8.45 -1.53 -15.69
CA GLN A 134 -8.50 -3.00 -15.64
C GLN A 134 -9.89 -3.52 -15.28
N ASP A 135 -10.66 -2.77 -14.49
CA ASP A 135 -12.05 -3.11 -14.19
C ASP A 135 -12.99 -2.72 -15.36
N SER A 136 -12.63 -1.68 -16.12
CA SER A 136 -13.34 -1.33 -17.34
C SER A 136 -13.14 -2.37 -18.45
N HIS A 137 -14.06 -2.41 -19.43
CA HIS A 137 -13.94 -3.24 -20.63
C HIS A 137 -12.77 -2.84 -21.57
N HIS A 138 -11.97 -1.83 -21.20
CA HIS A 138 -10.84 -1.31 -21.97
C HIS A 138 -9.56 -1.23 -21.11
N PRO A 139 -8.91 -2.37 -20.83
CA PRO A 139 -7.70 -2.39 -20.00
C PRO A 139 -6.57 -1.62 -20.67
N VAL A 140 -6.03 -0.61 -19.99
CA VAL A 140 -4.85 0.12 -20.46
C VAL A 140 -3.57 -0.45 -19.85
N PRO A 141 -2.44 -0.43 -20.57
CA PRO A 141 -1.17 -0.86 -20.01
C PRO A 141 -0.73 0.08 -18.88
N VAL A 142 0.07 -0.45 -17.96
CA VAL A 142 0.68 0.34 -16.88
C VAL A 142 1.49 1.52 -17.43
N ASN A 143 1.40 2.67 -16.77
CA ASN A 143 2.15 3.86 -17.18
C ASN A 143 3.67 3.65 -17.00
N ARG A 144 4.37 3.46 -18.12
CA ARG A 144 5.82 3.17 -18.15
C ARG A 144 6.68 4.25 -17.50
N LEU A 145 6.29 5.53 -17.64
CA LEU A 145 7.02 6.64 -17.01
C LEU A 145 6.99 6.51 -15.49
N TRP A 146 5.80 6.26 -14.92
CA TRP A 146 5.65 6.09 -13.48
C TRP A 146 6.31 4.82 -12.96
N VAL A 147 6.33 3.74 -13.75
CA VAL A 147 7.12 2.54 -13.42
C VAL A 147 8.61 2.87 -13.30
N LEU A 148 9.17 3.64 -14.24
CA LEU A 148 10.58 4.04 -14.18
C LEU A 148 10.87 4.96 -13.00
N VAL A 149 10.03 5.98 -12.79
CA VAL A 149 10.16 6.91 -11.65
C VAL A 149 10.07 6.15 -10.33
N SER A 150 9.11 5.24 -10.19
CA SER A 150 8.98 4.39 -9.00
C SER A 150 10.20 3.51 -8.78
N LYS A 151 10.70 2.82 -9.82
CA LYS A 151 11.91 1.99 -9.72
C LYS A 151 13.11 2.81 -9.23
N TYR A 152 13.33 3.99 -9.80
CA TYR A 152 14.41 4.88 -9.37
C TYR A 152 14.25 5.29 -7.89
N ARG A 153 13.05 5.68 -7.47
CA ARG A 153 12.76 6.10 -6.09
C ARG A 153 12.93 4.94 -5.10
N ILE A 154 12.48 3.74 -5.45
CA ILE A 154 12.67 2.51 -4.67
C ILE A 154 14.17 2.22 -4.53
N HIS A 155 14.92 2.23 -5.62
CA HIS A 155 16.37 1.99 -5.60
C HIS A 155 17.12 3.00 -4.72
N ARG A 156 16.79 4.28 -4.86
CA ARG A 156 17.35 5.35 -4.01
C ARG A 156 17.03 5.11 -2.54
N HIS A 157 15.81 4.65 -2.23
CA HIS A 157 15.39 4.34 -0.87
C HIS A 157 16.11 3.11 -0.29
N LEU A 158 16.25 2.04 -1.07
CA LEU A 158 17.01 0.85 -0.68
C LEU A 158 18.50 1.16 -0.44
N LYS A 159 19.10 2.04 -1.24
CA LYS A 159 20.46 2.55 -1.00
C LYS A 159 20.59 3.28 0.33
N ARG A 160 19.57 4.08 0.71
CA ARG A 160 19.53 4.75 2.02
C ARG A 160 19.42 3.74 3.17
N ILE A 161 18.57 2.72 3.03
CA ILE A 161 18.46 1.62 4.00
C ILE A 161 19.82 0.93 4.18
N ALA A 162 20.49 0.57 3.07
CA ALA A 162 21.79 -0.08 3.10
C ALA A 162 22.86 0.80 3.77
N ALA A 163 22.86 2.10 3.50
CA ALA A 163 23.77 3.04 4.16
C ALA A 163 23.47 3.21 5.65
N TYR A 164 22.20 3.25 6.05
CA TYR A 164 21.78 3.31 7.45
C TYR A 164 22.23 2.06 8.23
N ARG A 165 21.98 0.86 7.68
CA ARG A 165 22.41 -0.43 8.27
C ARG A 165 23.93 -0.63 8.35
N LYS A 166 24.73 0.16 7.62
CA LYS A 166 26.19 0.13 7.74
C LYS A 166 26.71 1.02 8.87
N ARG A 167 25.91 1.97 9.35
CA ARG A 167 26.28 2.97 10.36
C ARG A 167 25.79 2.60 11.77
N HIS A 168 24.91 1.62 11.87
CA HIS A 168 24.29 1.10 13.10
C HIS A 168 24.34 -0.42 13.07
#